data_AF-I4BX22-F1
#
_entry.id   AF-I4BX22-F1
#
_cell.length_a   1.000
_cell.length_b   1.000
_cell.length_c   1.000
_cell.angle_alpha   90.00
_cell.angle_beta   90.00
_cell.angle_gamma   90.00
#
_symmetry.space_group_name_H-M   'P 1'
#
loop_
_entity.id
_entity.type
_entity.pdbx_description
1 polymer ?
#
loop_
_entity_poly.entity_id
_entity_poly.type
_entity_poly.pdbx_seq_one_letter_code
_entity_poly.pdbx_strand_id
1 'polypeptide(L)'
;MPSLAEKLIKQGEESGKIEGEKRGEIKGIIKGKQDLLIKQLRRKFDLSSSDEKTIRSVTDESKLDAAAEAMLDAKSKDEIFKILVC
;
A
#
# COMPACT_ATOMS: atom_id res chain seq x y z
N MET A 1 13.85 39.38 16.62
CA MET A 1 14.27 38.00 16.98
C MET A 1 13.02 37.24 17.39
N PRO A 2 12.74 36.07 16.80
CA PRO A 2 11.55 35.30 17.17
C PRO A 2 11.68 34.75 18.60
N SER A 3 10.56 34.71 19.32
CA SER A 3 10.47 34.17 20.66
C SER A 3 10.69 32.65 20.68
N LEU A 4 11.01 32.09 21.85
CA LEU A 4 11.12 30.64 22.00
C LEU A 4 9.82 29.92 21.60
N ALA A 5 8.66 30.50 21.93
CA ALA A 5 7.36 29.94 21.57
C ALA A 5 7.15 29.91 20.05
N GLU A 6 7.48 30.99 19.34
CA GLU A 6 7.38 31.04 17.87
C GLU A 6 8.30 30.02 17.19
N LYS A 7 9.50 29.79 17.73
CA LYS A 7 10.41 28.75 17.23
C LYS A 7 9.84 27.34 17.42
N LEU A 8 9.24 27.07 18.58
CA LEU A 8 8.63 25.76 18.88
C LEU A 8 7.41 25.48 18.01
N ILE A 9 6.53 26.47 17.79
CA ILE A 9 5.37 26.34 16.90
C ILE A 9 5.84 26.00 15.49
N LYS A 10 6.79 26.76 14.96
CA LYS A 10 7.32 26.55 13.60
C LYS A 10 7.94 25.16 13.44
N GLN A 11 8.70 24.69 14.44
CA GLN A 11 9.28 23.35 14.43
C GLN A 11 8.20 22.25 14.44
N GLY A 12 7.13 22.45 15.21
CA GLY A 12 5.99 21.53 15.25
C GLY A 12 5.26 21.45 13.91
N GLU A 13 4.99 22.59 13.28
CA GLU A 13 4.37 22.66 11.94
C GLU A 13 5.22 21.96 10.87
N GLU A 14 6.53 22.22 10.86
CA GLU A 14 7.46 21.60 9.93
C GLU A 14 7.54 20.08 10.13
N SER A 15 7.63 19.63 11.38
CA SER A 15 7.65 18.20 11.72
C SER A 15 6.35 17.50 11.30
N GLY A 16 5.20 18.13 11.58
CA GLY A 16 3.89 17.62 11.21
C GLY A 16 3.69 17.52 9.70
N LYS A 17 4.20 18.51 8.95
CA LYS A 17 4.18 18.48 7.48
C LYS A 17 5.01 17.31 6.94
N ILE A 18 6.24 17.14 7.43
CA ILE A 18 7.14 16.05 7.01
C ILE A 18 6.52 14.68 7.32
N GLU A 19 5.96 14.51 8.52
CA GLU A 19 5.33 13.24 8.90
C GLU A 19 4.08 12.95 8.06
N GLY A 20 3.28 13.99 7.78
CA GLY A 20 2.12 13.90 6.90
C GLY A 20 2.47 13.48 5.47
N GLU A 21 3.51 14.09 4.89
CA GLU A 21 4.01 13.75 3.55
C GLU A 21 4.49 12.29 3.50
N LYS A 22 5.31 11.86 4.46
CA LYS A 22 5.79 10.45 4.53
C LYS A 22 4.65 9.46 4.66
N ARG A 23 3.68 9.72 5.55
CA ARG A 23 2.50 8.86 5.73
C ARG A 23 1.65 8.82 4.45
N GLY A 24 1.51 9.96 3.76
CA GLY A 24 0.78 10.07 2.50
C GLY A 24 1.44 9.26 1.39
N GLU A 25 2.76 9.37 1.26
CA GLU A 25 3.56 8.63 0.27
C GLU A 25 3.43 7.12 0.46
N ILE A 26 3.65 6.62 1.69
CA ILE A 26 3.52 5.18 2.00
C ILE A 26 2.11 4.67 1.67
N LYS A 27 1.06 5.40 2.07
CA LYS A 27 -0.32 5.04 1.74
C LYS A 27 -0.58 5.04 0.23
N GLY A 28 0.00 5.99 -0.49
CA GLY A 28 -0.09 6.09 -1.94
C GLY A 28 0.56 4.89 -2.64
N ILE A 29 1.77 4.53 -2.21
CA ILE A 29 2.52 3.37 -2.74
C ILE A 29 1.71 2.08 -2.52
N ILE A 30 1.25 1.82 -1.29
CA ILE A 30 0.43 0.64 -0.98
C ILE A 30 -0.82 0.61 -1.85
N LYS A 31 -1.56 1.73 -1.94
CA LYS A 31 -2.78 1.79 -2.75
C LYS A 31 -2.50 1.53 -4.23
N GLY A 32 -1.42 2.07 -4.77
CA GLY A 32 -0.99 1.84 -6.15
C GLY A 32 -0.68 0.37 -6.43
N LYS A 33 0.03 -0.28 -5.52
CA LYS A 33 0.35 -1.72 -5.62
C LYS A 33 -0.91 -2.59 -5.54
N GLN A 34 -1.82 -2.30 -4.61
CA GLN A 34 -3.12 -2.96 -4.54
C GLN A 34 -3.90 -2.81 -5.86
N ASP A 35 -4.00 -1.58 -6.39
CA ASP A 35 -4.71 -1.29 -7.64
C ASP A 35 -4.13 -2.07 -8.82
N LEU A 36 -2.80 -2.16 -8.90
CA LEU A 36 -2.11 -2.92 -9.93
C LEU A 36 -2.41 -4.42 -9.81
N LEU A 37 -2.26 -5.00 -8.62
CA LEU A 37 -2.49 -6.41 -8.38
C LEU A 37 -3.94 -6.80 -8.69
N ILE A 38 -4.92 -5.98 -8.28
CA ILE A 38 -6.35 -6.17 -8.60
C ILE A 38 -6.56 -6.21 -10.12
N LYS A 39 -5.95 -5.28 -10.87
CA LYS A 39 -6.06 -5.22 -12.34
C LYS A 39 -5.44 -6.46 -13.00
N GLN A 40 -4.30 -6.93 -12.51
CA GLN A 40 -3.62 -8.12 -13.04
C GLN A 40 -4.43 -9.39 -12.77
N LEU A 41 -4.89 -9.59 -11.53
CA LEU A 41 -5.68 -10.76 -11.15
C LEU A 41 -7.03 -10.81 -11.90
N ARG A 42 -7.71 -9.66 -12.05
CA ARG A 42 -8.94 -9.56 -12.86
C ARG A 42 -8.72 -10.03 -14.29
N ARG A 43 -7.55 -9.75 -14.88
CA ARG A 43 -7.23 -10.15 -16.25
C ARG A 43 -6.85 -11.63 -16.38
N LYS A 44 -6.21 -12.23 -15.36
CA LYS A 44 -5.66 -13.58 -15.43
C LYS A 44 -6.61 -14.67 -14.92
N PHE A 45 -7.36 -14.45 -13.84
CA PHE A 45 -8.05 -15.53 -13.11
C PHE A 45 -9.51 -15.26 -12.70
N ASP A 46 -10.08 -14.13 -13.13
CA ASP A 46 -11.33 -13.57 -12.59
C ASP A 46 -11.29 -13.26 -11.09
N LEU A 47 -11.70 -12.04 -10.74
CA LEU A 47 -11.64 -11.52 -9.36
C LEU A 47 -13.03 -11.16 -8.88
N SER A 48 -13.45 -11.78 -7.77
CA SER A 48 -14.71 -11.43 -7.12
C SER A 48 -14.59 -10.13 -6.31
N SER A 49 -15.72 -9.58 -5.87
CA SER A 49 -15.73 -8.41 -5.00
C SER A 49 -15.17 -8.69 -3.60
N SER A 50 -15.25 -9.92 -3.10
CA SER A 50 -14.60 -10.33 -1.85
C SER A 50 -13.08 -10.40 -2.00
N ASP A 51 -12.61 -10.94 -3.12
CA ASP A 51 -11.18 -11.04 -3.42
C ASP A 51 -10.53 -9.65 -3.48
N GLU A 52 -11.21 -8.67 -4.09
CA GLU A 52 -10.75 -7.28 -4.11
C GLU A 52 -10.64 -6.71 -2.69
N LYS A 53 -11.64 -6.95 -1.82
CA LYS A 53 -11.61 -6.48 -0.43
C LYS A 53 -10.43 -7.06 0.34
N THR A 54 -10.09 -8.32 0.11
CA THR A 54 -8.91 -8.96 0.71
C THR A 54 -7.65 -8.20 0.32
N ILE A 55 -7.43 -7.95 -0.98
CA ILE A 55 -6.25 -7.21 -1.46
C ILE A 55 -6.21 -5.78 -0.89
N ARG A 56 -7.36 -5.10 -0.81
CA ARG A 56 -7.47 -3.74 -0.24
C ARG A 56 -7.11 -3.66 1.25
N SER A 57 -7.23 -4.78 1.97
CA SER A 57 -6.87 -4.84 3.39
C SER A 57 -5.37 -5.03 3.63
N VAL A 58 -4.61 -5.43 2.61
CA VAL A 58 -3.17 -5.69 2.72
C VAL A 58 -2.41 -4.37 2.77
N THR A 59 -1.76 -4.10 3.89
CA THR A 59 -0.92 -2.90 4.10
C THR A 59 0.58 -3.20 4.01
N ASP A 60 0.95 -4.49 3.98
CA ASP A 60 2.34 -4.91 3.82
C ASP A 60 2.76 -4.78 2.35
N GLU A 61 3.66 -3.83 2.11
CA GLU A 61 4.21 -3.54 0.80
C GLU A 61 4.95 -4.76 0.20
N SER A 62 5.66 -5.52 1.02
CA SER A 62 6.50 -6.65 0.57
C SER A 62 5.63 -7.81 0.11
N LYS A 63 4.51 -8.05 0.79
CA LYS A 63 3.52 -9.07 0.35
C LYS A 63 2.88 -8.69 -0.99
N LEU A 64 2.59 -7.40 -1.20
CA LEU A 64 2.04 -6.94 -2.47
C LEU A 64 3.05 -7.10 -3.62
N ASP A 65 4.33 -6.84 -3.36
CA ASP A 65 5.40 -7.07 -4.35
C ASP A 65 5.60 -8.55 -4.66
N ALA A 66 5.71 -9.40 -3.63
CA ALA A 66 5.85 -10.84 -3.81
C ALA A 66 4.64 -11.44 -4.54
N ALA A 67 3.43 -10.96 -4.25
CA ALA A 67 2.23 -11.35 -4.97
C ALA A 67 2.27 -10.90 -6.44
N ALA A 68 2.77 -9.68 -6.72
CA ALA A 68 2.92 -9.18 -8.08
C ALA A 68 3.99 -9.94 -8.88
N GLU A 69 5.08 -10.38 -8.26
CA GLU A 69 6.07 -11.25 -8.90
C GLU A 69 5.49 -12.63 -9.20
N ALA A 70 4.80 -13.23 -8.24
CA ALA A 70 4.16 -14.54 -8.39
C ALA A 70 3.06 -14.54 -9.47
N MET A 71 2.51 -13.38 -9.85
CA MET A 71 1.52 -13.29 -10.94
C MET A 71 2.03 -13.83 -12.27
N LEU A 72 3.35 -13.87 -12.50
CA LEU A 72 3.93 -14.40 -13.74
C LEU A 72 3.73 -15.91 -13.83
N ASP A 73 4.12 -16.64 -12.77
CA ASP A 73 4.16 -18.10 -12.78
C ASP A 73 2.93 -18.79 -12.17
N ALA A 74 2.12 -18.05 -11.40
CA ALA A 74 0.97 -18.62 -10.72
C ALA A 74 0.01 -19.31 -11.70
N LYS A 75 -0.53 -20.45 -11.28
CA LYS A 75 -1.52 -21.23 -12.03
C LYS A 75 -2.95 -20.94 -11.59
N SER A 76 -3.12 -20.37 -10.41
CA SER A 76 -4.42 -19.98 -9.87
C SER A 76 -4.30 -18.73 -9.00
N LYS A 77 -5.43 -18.06 -8.77
CA LYS A 77 -5.48 -16.93 -7.83
C LYS A 77 -5.20 -17.35 -6.39
N ASP A 78 -5.51 -18.59 -6.00
CA ASP A 78 -5.30 -19.08 -4.63
C ASP A 78 -3.81 -19.12 -4.24
N GLU A 79 -2.93 -19.39 -5.20
CA GLU A 79 -1.47 -19.31 -4.98
C GLU A 79 -1.03 -17.88 -4.61
N ILE A 80 -1.63 -16.88 -5.25
CA ILE A 80 -1.39 -15.46 -4.95
C ILE A 80 -1.97 -15.09 -3.59
N PHE A 81 -3.20 -15.53 -3.29
CA PHE A 81 -3.84 -15.22 -2.01
C PHE A 81 -3.12 -15.82 -0.80
N LYS A 82 -2.44 -16.97 -0.95
CA LYS A 82 -1.57 -17.51 0.10
C LYS A 82 -0.46 -16.54 0.49
N ILE A 83 0.12 -15.82 -0.47
CA ILE A 83 1.18 -14.83 -0.21
C ILE A 83 0.64 -13.62 0.56
N LEU A 84 -0.62 -13.24 0.30
CA LEU A 84 -1.26 -12.09 0.95
C LEU A 84 -1.72 -12.38 2.38
N VAL A 85 -2.11 -13.63 2.66
CA VAL A 85 -2.71 -14.04 3.94
C VAL A 85 -1.69 -14.63 4.93
N CYS A 86 -0.61 -15.24 4.45
CA CYS A 86 0.55 -15.62 5.27
C CYS A 86 1.41 -14.41 5.57
#